data_AF-A0A943SKR6-F1
#
_entry.id   AF-A0A943SKR6-F1
#
_cell.length_a   1.000
_cell.length_b   1.000
_cell.length_c   1.000
_cell.angle_alpha   90.00
_cell.angle_beta   90.00
_cell.angle_gamma   90.00
#
_symmetry.space_group_name_H-M   'P 1'
#
loop_
_entity.id
_entity.type
_entity.pdbx_description
1 polymer ?
#
loop_
_entity_poly.entity_id
_entity_poly.type
_entity_poly.pdbx_seq_one_letter_code
_entity_poly.pdbx_strand_id
1 'polypeptide(L)'
;MEHLNLLQISSPADGLVYLNGSLAGELLGGQLSLCIPRGRFCLSFSPLEQTDDKVYLPFSRILDLSEEKPVILRDDGVLNVYLLGEICCVQLSPPYASTPCLPYLVATHGFSFNGQRMRAQVYFDRVPCFSLEENNRILFACTLPFSAESAKLFTAKIGNEFCVFAELEQAEKKALA
;
A
#
# COMPACT_ATOMS: atom_id res chain seq x y z
N MET A 1 -28.84 15.10 -31.63
CA MET A 1 -28.28 15.86 -30.50
C MET A 1 -27.48 14.88 -29.68
N GLU A 2 -26.22 15.17 -29.39
CA GLU A 2 -25.42 14.32 -28.50
C GLU A 2 -25.99 14.47 -27.08
N HIS A 3 -26.44 13.36 -26.50
CA HIS A 3 -26.84 13.33 -25.09
C HIS A 3 -25.57 13.47 -24.24
N LEU A 4 -25.45 14.59 -23.54
CA LEU A 4 -24.38 14.86 -22.58
C LEU A 4 -24.79 14.29 -21.21
N ASN A 5 -23.88 13.58 -20.56
CA ASN A 5 -24.03 13.16 -19.17
C ASN A 5 -23.13 14.04 -18.28
N LEU A 6 -23.62 14.41 -17.10
CA LEU A 6 -22.75 14.94 -16.05
C LEU A 6 -21.98 13.78 -15.43
N LEU A 7 -20.65 13.82 -15.51
CA LEU A 7 -19.73 12.87 -14.90
C LEU A 7 -19.11 13.51 -13.66
N GLN A 8 -19.34 12.90 -12.50
CA GLN A 8 -18.66 13.24 -11.25
C GLN A 8 -17.62 12.18 -10.93
N ILE A 9 -16.36 12.57 -10.83
CA ILE A 9 -15.24 11.68 -10.54
C ILE A 9 -14.74 12.00 -9.13
N SER A 10 -14.53 10.98 -8.30
CA SER A 10 -13.96 11.13 -6.96
C SER A 10 -12.81 10.16 -6.73
N SER A 11 -11.89 10.50 -5.83
CA SER A 11 -10.73 9.68 -5.48
C SER A 11 -10.33 9.91 -4.02
N PRO A 12 -9.84 8.89 -3.30
CA PRO A 12 -9.24 9.06 -1.97
C PRO A 12 -7.84 9.70 -1.99
N ALA A 13 -7.26 9.87 -3.19
CA ALA A 13 -5.94 10.47 -3.39
C ALA A 13 -6.03 11.61 -4.40
N ASP A 14 -5.24 12.66 -4.19
CA ASP A 14 -5.13 13.75 -5.16
C ASP A 14 -4.41 13.27 -6.43
N GLY A 15 -4.85 13.78 -7.59
CA GLY A 15 -4.29 13.36 -8.86
C GLY A 15 -4.92 13.96 -10.11
N LEU A 16 -4.29 13.71 -11.25
CA LEU A 16 -4.71 14.18 -12.55
C LEU A 16 -5.60 13.14 -13.23
N VAL A 17 -6.73 13.59 -13.79
CA VAL A 17 -7.65 12.78 -14.56
C VAL A 17 -7.49 13.08 -16.05
N TYR A 18 -7.35 12.05 -16.85
CA TYR A 18 -7.28 12.15 -18.30
C TYR A 18 -8.42 11.37 -18.94
N LEU A 19 -9.07 11.96 -19.94
CA LEU A 19 -10.08 11.33 -20.77
C LEU A 19 -9.54 11.20 -22.20
N ASN A 20 -9.46 9.97 -22.71
CA ASN A 20 -8.89 9.65 -24.02
C ASN A 20 -7.46 10.21 -24.20
N GLY A 21 -6.68 10.27 -23.12
CA GLY A 21 -5.30 10.80 -23.13
C GLY A 21 -5.20 12.33 -22.97
N SER A 22 -6.31 13.07 -23.03
CA SER A 22 -6.34 14.52 -22.79
C SER A 22 -6.58 14.82 -21.32
N LEU A 23 -5.86 15.78 -20.75
CA LEU A 23 -6.09 16.23 -19.38
C LEU A 23 -7.51 16.79 -19.26
N ALA A 24 -8.31 16.17 -18.39
CA ALA A 24 -9.69 16.57 -18.14
C ALA A 24 -9.81 17.43 -16.87
N GLY A 25 -8.93 17.23 -15.90
CA GLY A 25 -8.87 18.05 -14.69
C GLY A 25 -8.01 17.42 -13.60
N GLU A 26 -8.00 18.08 -12.45
CA GLU A 26 -7.25 17.68 -11.27
C GLU A 26 -8.22 17.45 -10.10
N LEU A 27 -7.98 16.40 -9.32
CA LEU A 27 -8.67 16.12 -8.07
C LEU A 27 -7.79 16.66 -6.93
N LEU A 28 -8.18 17.80 -6.36
CA LEU A 28 -7.56 18.45 -5.19
C LEU A 28 -8.57 18.47 -4.04
N GLY A 29 -8.64 17.42 -3.22
CA GLY A 29 -9.62 17.31 -2.13
C GLY A 29 -10.96 16.66 -2.53
N GLY A 30 -10.99 15.92 -3.64
CA GLY A 30 -11.86 14.73 -3.72
C GLY A 30 -12.89 14.65 -4.83
N GLN A 31 -13.22 15.71 -5.58
CA GLN A 31 -14.23 15.62 -6.66
C GLN A 31 -13.95 16.50 -7.88
N LEU A 32 -14.23 15.98 -9.08
CA LEU A 32 -14.15 16.64 -10.38
C LEU A 32 -15.47 16.42 -11.12
N SER A 33 -16.07 17.48 -11.67
CA SER A 33 -17.32 17.39 -12.44
C SER A 33 -17.09 17.82 -13.88
N LEU A 34 -17.51 16.99 -14.84
CA LEU A 34 -17.29 17.18 -16.27
C LEU A 34 -18.56 16.83 -17.05
N CYS A 35 -18.82 17.55 -18.14
CA CYS A 35 -19.83 17.13 -19.11
C CYS A 35 -19.17 16.31 -20.20
N ILE A 36 -19.66 15.10 -20.44
CA ILE A 36 -19.10 14.19 -21.45
C ILE A 36 -20.20 13.64 -22.36
N PRO A 37 -19.88 13.37 -23.64
CA PRO A 37 -20.82 12.69 -24.52
C PRO A 37 -21.07 11.26 -24.05
N ARG A 38 -22.29 10.76 -24.27
CA ARG A 38 -22.55 9.32 -24.19
C ARG A 38 -21.65 8.56 -25.15
N GLY A 39 -21.08 7.46 -24.68
CA GLY A 39 -20.19 6.64 -25.47
C GLY A 39 -19.09 6.01 -24.63
N ARG A 40 -18.08 5.52 -25.34
CA ARG A 40 -16.94 4.83 -24.75
C ARG A 40 -15.73 5.73 -24.72
N PHE A 41 -15.02 5.76 -23.59
CA PHE A 41 -13.78 6.51 -23.46
C PHE A 41 -12.83 5.83 -22.47
N CYS A 42 -11.54 6.12 -22.63
CA CYS A 42 -10.51 5.73 -21.70
C CYS A 42 -10.41 6.78 -20.59
N LEU A 43 -10.66 6.40 -19.35
CA LEU A 43 -10.38 7.21 -18.17
C LEU A 43 -9.05 6.75 -17.57
N SER A 44 -8.09 7.66 -17.47
CA SER A 44 -6.82 7.43 -16.79
C SER A 44 -6.69 8.33 -15.58
N PHE A 45 -6.10 7.80 -14.52
CA PHE A 45 -5.80 8.54 -13.30
C PHE A 45 -4.30 8.48 -13.03
N SER A 46 -3.69 9.65 -12.78
CA SER A 46 -2.29 9.81 -12.42
C SER A 46 -2.21 10.45 -11.03
N PRO A 47 -1.96 9.68 -9.97
CA PRO A 47 -1.82 10.21 -8.62
C PRO A 47 -0.72 11.29 -8.54
N LEU A 48 -0.97 12.33 -7.75
CA LEU A 48 0.02 13.37 -7.40
C LEU A 48 0.50 13.23 -5.95
N GLU A 49 -0.36 12.70 -5.08
CA GLU A 49 -0.04 12.52 -3.66
C GLU A 49 0.72 11.21 -3.42
N GLN A 50 1.76 11.29 -2.59
CA GLN A 50 2.43 10.16 -1.98
C GLN A 50 2.42 10.38 -0.48
N THR A 51 2.01 9.38 0.28
CA THR A 51 2.12 9.39 1.74
C THR A 51 3.33 8.56 2.16
N ASP A 52 3.81 8.77 3.39
CA ASP A 52 5.00 8.07 3.90
C ASP A 52 4.88 6.53 3.79
N ASP A 53 3.66 5.99 3.85
CA ASP A 53 3.38 4.55 3.82
C ASP A 53 2.86 4.02 2.48
N LYS A 54 2.40 4.91 1.57
CA LYS A 54 1.72 4.50 0.32
C LYS A 54 2.14 5.35 -0.86
N VAL A 55 2.54 4.65 -1.92
CA VAL A 55 2.73 5.19 -3.26
C VAL A 55 1.54 4.73 -4.10
N TYR A 56 0.61 5.65 -4.39
CA TYR A 56 -0.48 5.37 -5.33
C TYR A 56 0.07 5.20 -6.74
N LEU A 57 -0.48 4.23 -7.47
CA LEU A 57 -0.05 3.85 -8.81
C LEU A 57 -1.05 4.36 -9.86
N PRO A 58 -0.56 4.82 -11.02
CA PRO A 58 -1.43 5.24 -12.11
C PRO A 58 -2.17 4.03 -12.71
N PHE A 59 -3.37 4.28 -13.23
CA PHE A 59 -4.15 3.26 -13.91
C PHE A 59 -5.06 3.86 -14.99
N SER A 60 -5.55 3.00 -15.87
CA SER A 60 -6.49 3.36 -16.94
C SER A 60 -7.57 2.32 -17.12
N ARG A 61 -8.82 2.73 -17.27
CA ARG A 61 -9.96 1.85 -17.56
C ARG A 61 -10.82 2.44 -18.65
N ILE A 62 -11.43 1.55 -19.44
CA ILE A 62 -12.41 1.95 -20.43
C ILE A 62 -13.78 1.93 -19.79
N LEU A 63 -14.42 3.10 -19.76
CA LEU A 63 -15.80 3.28 -19.33
C LEU A 63 -16.69 3.35 -20.56
N ASP A 64 -17.80 2.63 -20.52
CA ASP A 64 -18.82 2.63 -21.56
C ASP A 64 -20.13 3.18 -20.99
N LEU A 65 -20.51 4.37 -21.45
CA LEU A 65 -21.76 5.06 -21.10
C LEU A 65 -22.77 5.04 -22.26
N SER A 66 -22.55 4.21 -23.28
CA SER A 66 -23.50 4.07 -24.40
C SER A 66 -24.75 3.30 -24.01
N GLU A 67 -24.63 2.40 -23.04
CA GLU A 67 -25.73 1.60 -22.49
C GLU A 67 -26.50 2.36 -21.40
N GLU A 68 -27.73 1.90 -21.09
CA GLU A 68 -28.55 2.49 -20.03
C GLU A 68 -27.89 2.39 -18.64
N LYS A 69 -27.12 1.32 -18.42
CA LYS A 69 -26.27 1.15 -17.24
C LYS A 69 -24.81 1.30 -17.65
N PRO A 70 -24.04 2.20 -17.00
CA PRO A 70 -22.60 2.31 -17.22
C PRO A 70 -21.89 0.98 -17.04
N VAL A 71 -20.98 0.64 -17.96
CA VAL A 71 -20.20 -0.60 -17.92
C VAL A 71 -18.71 -0.29 -17.88
N ILE A 72 -17.97 -1.03 -17.05
CA ILE A 72 -16.51 -1.04 -17.04
C ILE A 72 -16.07 -2.30 -17.79
N LEU A 73 -15.34 -2.13 -18.91
CA LEU A 73 -14.96 -3.27 -19.77
C LEU A 73 -13.99 -4.26 -19.10
N ARG A 74 -13.31 -3.83 -18.04
CA ARG A 74 -12.46 -4.66 -17.17
C ARG A 74 -12.58 -4.17 -15.74
N ASP A 75 -13.53 -4.74 -15.02
CA ASP A 75 -13.71 -4.44 -13.60
C ASP A 75 -12.71 -5.24 -12.77
N ASP A 76 -11.72 -4.53 -12.22
CA ASP A 76 -10.75 -5.03 -11.25
C ASP A 76 -10.74 -4.22 -9.95
N GLY A 77 -11.86 -3.54 -9.67
CA GLY A 77 -12.10 -2.83 -8.42
C GLY A 77 -11.39 -1.47 -8.26
N VAL A 78 -10.56 -1.04 -9.23
CA VAL A 78 -9.90 0.28 -9.17
C VAL A 78 -10.82 1.44 -9.57
N LEU A 79 -11.96 1.12 -10.18
CA LEU A 79 -12.96 2.07 -10.63
C LEU A 79 -14.33 1.49 -10.33
N ASN A 80 -15.19 2.26 -9.69
CA ASN A 80 -16.60 1.94 -9.49
C ASN A 80 -17.44 2.99 -10.20
N VAL A 81 -18.50 2.56 -10.89
CA VAL A 81 -19.43 3.47 -11.57
C VAL A 81 -20.85 3.21 -11.11
N TYR A 82 -21.58 4.29 -10.83
CA TYR A 82 -22.98 4.22 -10.43
C TYR A 82 -23.73 5.47 -10.91
N LEU A 83 -25.05 5.37 -11.00
CA LEU A 83 -25.92 6.48 -11.38
C LEU A 83 -26.62 7.05 -10.15
N LEU A 84 -26.59 8.37 -9.99
CA LEU A 84 -27.42 9.12 -9.04
C LEU A 84 -28.39 9.99 -9.83
N GLY A 85 -29.56 9.44 -10.15
CA GLY A 85 -30.49 10.06 -11.10
C GLY A 85 -29.87 10.11 -12.49
N GLU A 86 -29.68 11.32 -13.03
CA GLU A 86 -29.05 11.55 -14.34
C GLU A 86 -27.52 11.76 -14.25
N ILE A 87 -26.96 11.77 -13.04
CA ILE A 87 -25.52 11.99 -12.81
C ILE A 87 -24.80 10.64 -12.85
N CYS A 88 -23.77 10.53 -13.69
CA CYS A 88 -22.84 9.42 -13.69
C CYS A 88 -21.73 9.68 -12.68
N CYS A 89 -21.65 8.87 -11.64
CA CYS A 89 -20.62 8.98 -10.62
C CYS A 89 -19.57 7.89 -10.83
N VAL A 90 -18.30 8.29 -10.81
CA VAL A 90 -17.14 7.42 -10.90
C VAL A 90 -16.31 7.60 -9.65
N GLN A 91 -16.19 6.54 -8.86
CA GLN A 91 -15.30 6.50 -7.71
C GLN A 91 -14.04 5.74 -8.08
N LEU A 92 -12.90 6.42 -7.98
CA LEU A 92 -11.58 5.87 -8.22
C LEU A 92 -11.05 5.25 -6.91
N SER A 93 -10.41 4.11 -7.04
CA SER A 93 -9.71 3.40 -5.95
C SER A 93 -8.33 3.01 -6.47
N PRO A 94 -7.41 3.98 -6.59
CA PRO A 94 -6.09 3.74 -7.17
C PRO A 94 -5.36 2.62 -6.42
N PRO A 95 -4.75 1.66 -7.14
CA PRO A 95 -3.86 0.69 -6.51
C PRO A 95 -2.69 1.43 -5.86
N TYR A 96 -2.11 0.84 -4.83
CA TYR A 96 -0.95 1.41 -4.15
C TYR A 96 0.09 0.34 -3.86
N ALA A 97 1.34 0.76 -3.82
CA ALA A 97 2.45 0.00 -3.28
C ALA A 97 2.90 0.63 -1.97
N SER A 98 3.43 -0.20 -1.06
CA SER A 98 4.17 0.32 0.09
C SER A 98 5.40 1.08 -0.40
N THR A 99 5.74 2.19 0.28
CA THR A 99 6.95 2.95 -0.02
C THR A 99 8.17 2.01 0.06
N PRO A 100 9.04 1.98 -0.96
CA PRO A 100 10.20 1.10 -0.95
C PRO A 100 11.14 1.50 0.18
N CYS A 101 11.35 0.59 1.13
CA CYS A 101 12.34 0.73 2.18
C CYS A 101 13.48 -0.26 1.98
N LEU A 102 14.70 0.24 2.12
CA LEU A 102 15.89 -0.62 2.09
C LEU A 102 15.88 -1.54 3.32
N PRO A 103 16.40 -2.77 3.23
CA PRO A 103 16.56 -3.60 4.41
C PRO A 103 17.40 -2.90 5.48
N TYR A 104 16.98 -3.01 6.73
CA TYR A 104 17.68 -2.39 7.86
C TYR A 104 17.68 -3.30 9.08
N LEU A 105 18.74 -3.16 9.90
CA LEU A 105 18.89 -3.87 11.15
C LEU A 105 18.25 -3.04 12.28
N VAL A 106 17.35 -3.64 13.05
CA VAL A 106 16.74 -3.02 14.24
C VAL A 106 17.63 -3.23 15.45
N ALA A 107 18.06 -4.47 15.69
CA ALA A 107 18.94 -4.81 16.80
C ALA A 107 19.76 -6.07 16.50
N THR A 108 20.91 -6.19 17.16
CA THR A 108 21.77 -7.38 17.10
C THR A 108 22.34 -7.68 18.48
N HIS A 109 22.47 -8.97 18.81
CA HIS A 109 23.10 -9.44 20.02
C HIS A 109 24.01 -10.63 19.71
N GLY A 110 25.31 -10.43 19.87
CA GLY A 110 26.31 -11.49 19.74
C GLY A 110 26.57 -12.15 21.09
N PHE A 111 26.64 -13.47 21.11
CA PHE A 111 26.93 -14.26 22.31
C PHE A 111 27.66 -15.55 21.96
N SER A 112 28.17 -16.26 22.96
CA SER A 112 28.82 -17.56 22.78
C SER A 112 27.99 -18.66 23.44
N PHE A 113 27.76 -19.76 22.73
CA PHE A 113 27.07 -20.94 23.23
C PHE A 113 27.86 -22.18 22.84
N ASN A 114 28.22 -23.03 23.82
CA ASN A 114 29.06 -24.23 23.60
C ASN A 114 30.36 -23.96 22.81
N GLY A 115 30.98 -22.80 23.01
CA GLY A 115 32.21 -22.41 22.31
C GLY A 115 32.00 -21.90 20.88
N GLN A 116 30.77 -21.90 20.37
CA GLN A 116 30.42 -21.36 19.06
C GLN A 116 29.93 -19.92 19.19
N ARG A 117 30.27 -19.09 18.20
CA ARG A 117 29.83 -17.69 18.14
C ARG A 117 28.46 -17.62 17.49
N MET A 118 27.50 -17.15 18.26
CA MET A 118 26.12 -16.97 17.87
C MET A 118 25.79 -15.50 17.69
N ARG A 119 24.78 -15.19 16.88
CA ARG A 119 24.24 -13.85 16.72
C ARG A 119 22.73 -13.91 16.56
N ALA A 120 22.00 -13.24 17.44
CA ALA A 120 20.58 -12.99 17.25
C ALA A 120 20.37 -11.60 16.64
N GLN A 121 19.39 -11.47 15.76
CA GLN A 121 19.10 -10.21 15.07
C GLN A 121 17.59 -10.00 14.92
N VAL A 122 17.17 -8.75 14.99
CA VAL A 122 15.87 -8.27 14.53
C VAL A 122 16.13 -7.30 13.40
N TYR A 123 15.49 -7.51 12.25
CA TYR A 123 15.70 -6.72 11.06
C TYR A 123 14.44 -6.65 10.22
N PHE A 124 14.41 -5.72 9.27
CA PHE A 124 13.38 -5.64 8.26
C PHE A 124 13.98 -6.01 6.90
N ASP A 125 13.37 -6.97 6.20
CA ASP A 125 13.61 -7.27 4.79
C ASP A 125 12.29 -7.65 4.13
N ARG A 126 11.60 -6.65 3.57
CA ARG A 126 10.21 -6.68 3.08
C ARG A 126 9.15 -6.98 4.16
N VAL A 127 9.51 -7.78 5.16
CA VAL A 127 8.75 -8.09 6.36
C VAL A 127 9.70 -8.03 7.57
N PRO A 128 9.18 -7.73 8.78
CA PRO A 128 9.99 -7.77 9.99
C PRO A 128 10.33 -9.22 10.35
N CYS A 129 11.59 -9.44 10.74
CA CYS A 129 12.16 -10.76 10.93
C CYS A 129 12.99 -10.81 12.22
N PHE A 130 13.00 -11.98 12.84
CA PHE A 130 14.01 -12.38 13.81
C PHE A 130 14.84 -13.51 13.22
N SER A 131 16.15 -13.49 13.44
CA SER A 131 17.06 -14.58 13.07
C SER A 131 18.05 -14.89 14.18
N LEU A 132 18.46 -16.16 14.21
CA LEU A 132 19.58 -16.66 15.00
C LEU A 132 20.59 -17.30 14.05
N GLU A 133 21.82 -16.80 14.10
CA GLU A 133 22.93 -17.24 13.28
C GLU A 133 24.02 -17.89 14.13
N GLU A 134 24.70 -18.87 13.56
CA GLU A 134 25.94 -19.47 14.05
C GLU A 134 27.00 -19.31 12.95
N ASN A 135 28.13 -18.66 13.25
CA ASN A 135 29.22 -18.46 12.29
C ASN A 135 28.74 -17.92 10.91
N ASN A 136 27.79 -16.98 10.90
CA ASN A 136 27.13 -16.40 9.72
C ASN A 136 26.22 -17.36 8.93
N ARG A 137 25.85 -18.50 9.50
CA ARG A 137 24.82 -19.39 8.95
C ARG A 137 23.55 -19.25 9.78
N ILE A 138 22.41 -18.98 9.12
CA ILE A 138 21.10 -18.92 9.79
C ILE A 138 20.74 -20.33 10.30
N LEU A 139 20.56 -20.45 11.61
CA LEU A 139 20.05 -21.65 12.27
C LEU A 139 18.53 -21.59 12.42
N PHE A 140 18.01 -20.39 12.68
CA PHE A 140 16.58 -20.16 12.85
C PHE A 140 16.23 -18.77 12.32
N ALA A 141 15.06 -18.65 11.69
CA ALA A 141 14.49 -17.38 11.34
C ALA A 141 12.96 -17.48 11.38
N CYS A 142 12.31 -16.39 11.77
CA CYS A 142 10.86 -16.26 11.70
C CYS A 142 10.45 -14.83 11.35
N THR A 143 9.28 -14.72 10.72
CA THR A 143 8.62 -13.43 10.50
C THR A 143 7.92 -12.98 11.78
N LEU A 144 8.05 -11.71 12.11
CA LEU A 144 7.37 -11.08 13.24
C LEU A 144 5.98 -10.59 12.80
N PRO A 145 4.97 -10.60 13.70
CA PRO A 145 3.61 -10.18 13.36
C PRO A 145 3.44 -8.66 13.26
N PHE A 146 4.46 -7.87 13.60
CA PHE A 146 4.47 -6.41 13.54
C PHE A 146 5.88 -5.87 13.32
N SER A 147 5.97 -4.63 12.85
CA SER A 147 7.24 -3.90 12.75
C SER A 147 7.61 -3.29 14.11
N ALA A 148 8.84 -3.53 14.54
CA ALA A 148 9.39 -2.96 15.77
C ALA A 148 10.18 -1.69 15.43
N GLU A 149 9.94 -0.60 16.16
CA GLU A 149 10.75 0.63 16.08
C GLU A 149 12.09 0.42 16.76
N SER A 150 12.08 -0.26 17.89
CA SER A 150 13.25 -0.58 18.68
C SER A 150 13.18 -2.02 19.17
N ALA A 151 14.34 -2.63 19.39
CA ALA A 151 14.43 -3.98 19.94
C ALA A 151 15.61 -4.11 20.89
N LYS A 152 15.41 -4.83 21.99
CA LYS A 152 16.46 -5.23 22.91
C LYS A 152 16.59 -6.74 22.91
N LEU A 153 17.78 -7.20 22.55
CA LEU A 153 18.12 -8.60 22.47
C LEU A 153 19.06 -8.99 23.60
N PHE A 154 18.78 -10.09 24.29
CA PHE A 154 19.65 -10.61 25.34
C PHE A 154 19.49 -12.13 25.48
N THR A 155 20.41 -12.73 26.23
CA THR A 155 20.38 -14.15 26.54
C THR A 155 20.15 -14.35 28.03
N ALA A 156 19.40 -15.39 28.39
CA ALA A 156 19.25 -15.79 29.78
C ALA A 156 19.09 -17.31 29.86
N LYS A 157 19.39 -17.86 31.04
CA LYS A 157 19.16 -19.26 31.34
C LYS A 157 17.87 -19.38 32.15
N ILE A 158 16.89 -20.11 31.64
CA ILE A 158 15.64 -20.43 32.37
C ILE A 158 15.67 -21.92 32.69
N GLY A 159 15.83 -22.24 33.97
CA GLY A 159 16.06 -23.63 34.40
C GLY A 159 17.33 -24.21 33.77
N ASN A 160 17.16 -25.26 32.96
CA ASN A 160 18.27 -25.91 32.23
C ASN A 160 18.39 -25.46 30.76
N GLU A 161 17.52 -24.57 30.29
CA GLU A 161 17.51 -24.13 28.90
C GLU A 161 18.23 -22.79 28.74
N PHE A 162 18.97 -22.67 27.64
CA PHE A 162 19.55 -21.41 27.20
C PHE A 162 18.59 -20.76 26.20
N CYS A 163 18.14 -19.55 26.51
CA CYS A 163 17.13 -18.86 25.74
C CYS A 163 17.68 -17.53 25.22
N VAL A 164 17.22 -17.15 24.03
CA VAL A 164 17.42 -15.81 23.47
C VAL A 164 16.09 -15.07 23.57
N PHE A 165 16.11 -13.87 24.13
CA PHE A 165 14.94 -13.02 24.27
C PHE A 165 15.05 -11.82 23.33
N ALA A 166 13.91 -11.46 22.77
CA ALA A 166 13.71 -10.22 22.01
C ALA A 166 12.57 -9.44 22.66
N GLU A 167 12.91 -8.34 23.33
CA GLU A 167 11.95 -7.33 23.76
C GLU A 167 11.78 -6.34 22.62
N LEU A 168 10.56 -6.22 22.09
CA LEU A 168 10.25 -5.40 20.93
C LEU A 168 9.34 -4.23 21.35
N GLU A 169 9.70 -3.02 20.95
CA GLU A 169 8.83 -1.86 21.05
C GLU A 169 8.11 -1.68 19.72
N GLN A 170 6.78 -1.78 19.77
CA GLN A 170 5.96 -1.71 18.57
C GLN A 170 5.91 -0.27 18.04
N ALA A 171 6.03 -0.11 16.73
CA ALA A 171 5.72 1.17 16.10
C ALA A 171 4.27 1.55 16.43
N GLU A 172 4.02 2.72 17.02
CA GLU A 172 2.65 3.17 17.20
C GLU A 172 2.00 3.26 15.81
N LYS A 173 0.97 2.43 15.57
CA LYS A 173 0.05 2.70 14.47
C LYS A 173 -0.62 4.03 14.82
N LYS A 174 -0.17 5.14 14.23
CA LYS A 174 -0.97 6.36 14.19
C LYS A 174 -2.30 5.99 13.55
N ALA A 175 -3.34 5.87 14.37
CA ALA A 175 -4.69 5.91 13.89
C ALA A 175 -4.88 7.29 13.26
N LEU A 176 -4.95 7.34 11.94
CA LEU A 176 -5.43 8.52 11.24
C LEU A 176 -6.91 8.68 11.64
N ALA A 177 -7.16 9.67 12.51
CA ALA A 177 -8.47 10.28 12.68
C ALA A 177 -8.74 11.25 11.53
#